data_AF-A0A2G3L9S9-F1
#
_entry.id   AF-A0A2G3L9S9-F1
#
_cell.length_a   1.000
_cell.length_b   1.000
_cell.length_c   1.000
_cell.angle_alpha   90.00
_cell.angle_beta   90.00
_cell.angle_gamma   90.00
#
_symmetry.space_group_name_H-M   'P 1'
#
loop_
_entity.id
_entity.type
_entity.pdbx_description
1 polymer ?
#
loop_
_entity_poly.entity_id
_entity_poly.type
_entity_poly.pdbx_seq_one_letter_code
_entity_poly.pdbx_strand_id
1 'polypeptide(L)'
;MNKIQHPSNNGVLGAPAGWDQGELPCGALPITRTHVGDLPAVVSYWCPSAEELAVLNAGGSIALWVLGMSMPPVNLSVESA
;
A
#
# COMPACT_ATOMS: atom_id res chain seq x y z
N MET A 1 7.08 -4.19 2.43
CA MET A 1 7.62 -3.56 1.21
C MET A 1 7.74 -2.05 1.36
N ASN A 2 8.59 -1.40 0.56
CA ASN A 2 8.78 0.06 0.59
C ASN A 2 7.83 0.77 -0.38
N LYS A 3 6.96 1.65 0.12
CA LYS A 3 6.17 2.56 -0.75
C LYS A 3 7.10 3.52 -1.49
N ILE A 4 6.79 3.83 -2.75
CA ILE A 4 7.57 4.76 -3.58
C ILE A 4 6.69 5.86 -4.17
N GLN A 5 7.31 6.99 -4.49
CA GLN A 5 6.70 8.03 -5.31
C GLN A 5 6.84 7.65 -6.79
N HIS A 6 5.73 7.39 -7.47
CA HIS A 6 5.70 7.14 -8.90
C HIS A 6 5.38 8.43 -9.67
N PRO A 7 5.93 8.67 -10.87
CA PRO A 7 5.65 9.88 -11.67
C PRO A 7 4.16 10.12 -11.97
N SER A 8 3.33 9.08 -11.97
CA SER A 8 1.89 9.21 -12.21
C SER A 8 1.07 9.61 -10.97
N ASN A 9 1.67 9.63 -9.78
CA ASN A 9 0.91 9.92 -8.56
C ASN A 9 0.33 11.34 -8.62
N ASN A 10 -0.96 11.46 -8.30
CA ASN A 10 -1.74 12.70 -8.37
C ASN A 10 -2.52 12.97 -7.08
N GLY A 11 -2.18 12.26 -6.01
CA GLY A 11 -2.81 12.41 -4.71
C GLY A 11 -2.04 11.74 -3.59
N VAL A 12 -2.47 11.99 -2.37
CA VAL A 12 -1.93 11.37 -1.16
C VAL A 12 -3.11 10.92 -0.30
N LEU A 13 -3.04 9.71 0.24
CA LEU A 13 -3.92 9.23 1.30
C LEU A 13 -3.20 9.39 2.64
N GLY A 14 -3.82 10.14 3.55
CA GLY A 14 -3.33 10.29 4.92
C GLY A 14 -3.93 9.22 5.84
N ALA A 15 -3.60 9.34 7.12
CA ALA A 15 -4.26 8.54 8.15
C ALA A 15 -5.78 8.84 8.21
N PRO A 16 -6.61 7.85 8.56
CA PRO A 16 -8.04 8.05 8.77
C PRO A 16 -8.35 9.11 9.82
N ALA A 17 -9.56 9.66 9.77
CA ALA A 17 -10.04 10.54 10.83
C ALA A 17 -10.08 9.78 12.18
N GLY A 18 -9.54 10.38 13.24
CA GLY A 18 -9.49 9.77 14.56
C GLY A 18 -8.42 8.68 14.73
N TRP A 19 -7.53 8.49 13.75
CA TRP A 19 -6.46 7.49 13.84
C TRP A 19 -5.43 7.82 14.92
N ASP A 20 -5.17 6.88 15.82
CA ASP A 20 -4.13 7.01 16.84
C ASP A 20 -2.76 6.62 16.27
N GLN A 21 -1.93 7.65 16.00
CA GLN A 21 -0.56 7.47 15.52
C GLN A 21 0.37 6.83 16.57
N GLY A 22 0.01 6.88 17.86
CA GLY A 22 0.77 6.29 18.95
C GLY A 22 0.58 4.78 19.08
N GLU A 23 -0.61 4.27 18.72
CA GLU A 23 -0.90 2.83 18.70
C GLU A 23 -0.31 2.15 17.45
N LEU A 24 -0.60 2.71 16.27
CA LEU A 24 -0.08 2.19 15.00
C LEU A 24 0.30 3.34 14.07
N PRO A 25 1.59 3.59 13.81
CA PRO A 25 2.00 4.64 12.89
C PRO A 25 1.41 4.46 11.49
N CYS A 26 0.64 5.44 11.03
CA CYS A 26 0.05 5.46 9.69
C CYS A 26 0.64 6.63 8.90
N GLY A 27 1.62 6.32 8.06
CA GLY A 27 2.27 7.28 7.17
C GLY A 27 1.41 7.65 5.96
N ALA A 28 1.71 8.80 5.35
CA ALA A 28 1.09 9.23 4.10
C ALA A 28 1.46 8.29 2.94
N LEU A 29 0.49 7.94 2.10
CA LEU A 29 0.66 7.08 0.94
C LEU A 29 0.42 7.86 -0.36
N PRO A 30 1.46 8.07 -1.19
CA PRO A 30 1.28 8.58 -2.54
C PRO A 30 0.45 7.62 -3.40
N ILE A 31 -0.51 8.19 -4.14
CA ILE A 31 -1.43 7.41 -4.98
C ILE A 31 -1.65 8.06 -6.33
N THR A 32 -2.07 7.23 -7.29
CA THR A 32 -2.70 7.66 -8.54
C THR A 32 -4.19 7.32 -8.46
N ARG A 33 -5.06 8.34 -8.53
CA ARG A 33 -6.48 8.15 -8.85
C ARG A 33 -6.60 7.98 -10.35
N THR A 34 -7.21 6.88 -10.78
CA THR A 34 -7.35 6.48 -12.19
C THR A 34 -8.67 5.74 -12.38
N HIS A 35 -8.86 5.11 -13.54
CA HIS A 35 -9.99 4.22 -13.81
C HIS A 35 -9.50 2.87 -14.38
N VAL A 36 -10.27 1.81 -14.12
CA VAL A 36 -10.19 0.52 -14.82
C VAL A 36 -11.50 0.35 -15.59
N GLY A 37 -11.46 0.62 -16.90
CA GLY A 37 -12.70 0.86 -17.67
C GLY A 37 -13.41 2.11 -17.12
N ASP A 38 -14.69 1.97 -16.79
CA ASP A 38 -15.50 3.06 -16.19
C ASP A 38 -15.45 3.10 -14.65
N LEU A 39 -14.76 2.16 -14.00
CA LEU A 39 -14.71 2.07 -12.55
C LEU A 39 -13.57 2.91 -11.97
N PRO A 40 -13.82 3.80 -10.99
CA PRO A 40 -12.77 4.57 -10.34
C PRO A 40 -11.84 3.65 -9.53
N ALA A 41 -10.55 3.89 -9.64
CA ALA A 41 -9.51 3.09 -9.01
C ALA A 41 -8.44 3.96 -8.35
N VAL A 42 -7.78 3.40 -7.34
CA VAL A 42 -6.64 4.01 -6.66
C VAL A 42 -5.47 3.05 -6.72
N VAL A 43 -4.31 3.54 -7.17
CA VAL A 43 -3.08 2.73 -7.29
C VAL A 43 -2.00 3.33 -6.41
N SER A 44 -1.31 2.48 -5.66
CA SER A 44 -0.06 2.81 -4.96
C SER A 44 1.06 1.90 -5.45
N TYR A 45 2.30 2.40 -5.38
CA TYR A 45 3.46 1.69 -5.91
C TYR A 45 4.41 1.32 -4.78
N TRP A 46 4.91 0.10 -4.84
CA TRP A 46 5.75 -0.49 -3.81
C TRP A 46 6.93 -1.19 -4.47
N CYS A 47 8.10 -1.00 -3.89
CA CYS A 47 9.33 -1.65 -4.32
C CYS A 47 9.77 -2.61 -3.21
N PRO A 48 9.81 -3.92 -3.47
CA PRO A 48 10.33 -4.88 -2.51
C PRO A 48 11.85 -4.70 -2.33
N SER A 49 12.34 -4.99 -1.13
CA SER A 49 13.79 -5.12 -0.88
C SER A 49 14.36 -6.36 -1.55
N ALA A 50 15.69 -6.49 -1.59
CA ALA A 50 16.35 -7.70 -2.09
C ALA A 50 15.96 -8.96 -1.29
N GLU A 51 15.76 -8.82 0.02
CA GLU A 51 15.33 -9.91 0.90
C GLU A 51 13.87 -10.30 0.64
N GLU A 52 12.98 -9.31 0.50
CA GLU A 52 11.58 -9.55 0.14
C GLU A 52 11.45 -10.20 -1.25
N LEU A 53 12.28 -9.77 -2.22
CA LEU A 53 12.36 -10.42 -3.53
C LEU A 53 12.82 -11.88 -3.44
N ALA A 54 13.74 -12.21 -2.54
CA ALA A 54 14.17 -13.59 -2.33
C ALA A 54 13.01 -14.46 -1.84
N VAL A 55 12.19 -13.97 -0.92
CA VAL A 55 10.98 -14.67 -0.43
C VAL A 55 9.97 -14.86 -1.57
N LEU A 56 9.72 -13.82 -2.36
CA LEU A 56 8.81 -13.93 -3.52
C LEU A 56 9.33 -14.93 -4.56
N ASN A 57 10.63 -14.91 -4.87
CA ASN A 57 11.25 -15.86 -5.80
C ASN A 57 11.23 -17.31 -5.27
N ALA A 58 11.15 -17.50 -3.95
CA ALA A 58 10.99 -18.81 -3.32
C ALA A 58 9.52 -19.30 -3.29
N GLY A 59 8.58 -18.53 -3.85
CA GLY A 59 7.15 -18.87 -3.89
C GLY A 59 6.34 -18.30 -2.72
N GLY A 60 6.90 -17.38 -1.93
CA GLY A 60 6.16 -16.60 -0.94
C GLY A 60 5.11 -15.69 -1.59
N SER A 61 4.25 -15.10 -0.77
CA SER A 61 3.10 -14.31 -1.23
C SER A 61 3.18 -12.85 -0.82
N ILE A 62 2.38 -12.01 -1.47
CA ILE A 62 2.16 -10.62 -1.05
C ILE A 62 0.85 -10.58 -0.27
N ALA A 63 0.88 -10.02 0.94
CA ALA A 63 -0.32 -9.76 1.74
C ALA A 63 -0.69 -8.27 1.68
N LEU A 64 -1.95 -7.99 1.29
CA LEU A 64 -2.56 -6.67 1.33
C LEU A 64 -3.48 -6.57 2.54
N TRP A 65 -3.16 -5.67 3.45
CA TRP A 65 -3.98 -5.37 4.62
C TRP A 65 -4.75 -4.07 4.37
N VAL A 66 -6.07 -4.10 4.52
CA VAL A 66 -6.94 -2.90 4.49
C VAL A 66 -7.48 -2.68 5.89
N LEU A 67 -7.09 -1.58 6.55
CA LEU A 67 -7.54 -1.28 7.93
C LEU A 67 -8.73 -0.31 7.90
N GLY A 68 -9.68 -0.43 8.85
CA GLY A 68 -10.87 0.43 8.93
C GLY A 68 -12.11 -0.08 8.17
N MET A 69 -13.21 0.71 8.20
CA MET A 69 -14.55 0.29 7.75
C MET A 69 -15.00 0.85 6.39
N SER A 70 -14.39 1.92 5.90
CA SER A 70 -14.55 2.44 4.53
C SER A 70 -13.17 2.92 4.09
N MET A 71 -12.61 2.37 2.99
CA MET A 71 -11.18 2.52 2.60
C MET A 71 -10.62 3.92 2.90
N PRO A 72 -9.48 4.13 3.62
CA PRO A 72 -8.25 3.29 3.74
C PRO A 72 -7.71 3.23 5.22
N PRO A 73 -6.60 2.56 5.63
CA PRO A 73 -5.22 2.48 5.11
C PRO A 73 -4.87 1.13 4.48
N VAL A 74 -3.78 1.11 3.70
CA VAL A 74 -3.25 -0.10 3.07
C VAL A 74 -1.81 -0.39 3.52
N ASN A 75 -1.52 -1.66 3.81
CA ASN A 75 -0.16 -2.16 4.01
C ASN A 75 0.08 -3.34 3.06
N LEU A 76 1.25 -3.35 2.42
CA LEU A 76 1.71 -4.43 1.56
C LEU A 76 2.97 -5.06 2.17
N SER A 77 2.83 -6.30 2.63
CA SER A 77 3.92 -7.14 3.15
C SER A 77 4.22 -8.31 2.22
N VAL A 78 5.40 -8.91 2.40
CA VAL A 78 5.75 -10.20 1.81
C VAL A 78 5.72 -11.24 2.92
N GLU A 79 5.03 -12.35 2.67
CA GLU A 79 4.87 -13.46 3.60
C GLU A 79 5.55 -14.72 3.04
N SER A 80 6.21 -15.47 3.92
CA SER A 80 6.77 -16.78 3.58
C SER A 80 5.64 -17.82 3.46
N ALA A 81 5.90 -18.89 2.71
CA ALA A 81 4.97 -20.02 2.58
C ALA A 81 4.83 -20.84 3.88
#